data_AF-A0A0D8Y3W9-F1
#
_entry.id   AF-A0A0D8Y3W9-F1
#
_cell.length_a   1.000
_cell.length_b   1.000
_cell.length_c   1.000
_cell.angle_alpha   90.00
_cell.angle_beta   90.00
_cell.angle_gamma   90.00
#
_symmetry.space_group_name_H-M   'P 1'
#
loop_
_entity.id
_entity.type
_entity.pdbx_description
1 polymer ?
#
loop_
_entity_poly.entity_id
_entity_poly.type
_entity_poly.pdbx_seq_one_letter_code
_entity_poly.pdbx_strand_id
1 'polypeptide(L)'
;MIVNRQLISVINVIITVGGAFFFGFSGVQYAYPQLHLDIATRFVIGLVPATIVFFADLYFLIKNMNQDDMCGNCSLPNVLDFKEMAKKID
;
A
#
# COMPACT_ATOMS: atom_id res chain seq x y z
N MET A 1 -18.29 -9.64 -0.37
CA MET A 1 -17.37 -9.45 -1.51
C MET A 1 -16.20 -8.59 -1.01
N ILE A 2 -15.16 -9.23 -0.45
CA ILE A 2 -14.11 -8.58 0.39
C ILE A 2 -12.83 -8.29 -0.41
N VAL A 3 -12.82 -8.63 -1.71
CA VAL A 3 -11.68 -8.49 -2.65
C VAL A 3 -11.19 -7.04 -2.77
N ASN A 4 -12.02 -6.06 -2.41
CA ASN A 4 -11.69 -4.66 -2.62
C ASN A 4 -10.59 -4.14 -1.68
N ARG A 5 -10.43 -4.69 -0.46
CA ARG A 5 -9.51 -4.11 0.53
C ARG A 5 -8.03 -4.37 0.23
N GLN A 6 -7.72 -5.57 -0.26
CA GLN A 6 -6.36 -5.93 -0.68
C GLN A 6 -5.96 -5.18 -1.97
N LEU A 7 -6.89 -5.11 -2.93
CA LEU A 7 -6.69 -4.33 -4.16
C LEU A 7 -6.47 -2.84 -3.86
N ILE A 8 -7.24 -2.27 -2.93
CA ILE A 8 -7.08 -0.87 -2.48
C ILE A 8 -5.70 -0.64 -1.85
N SER A 9 -5.20 -1.58 -1.04
CA SER A 9 -3.86 -1.45 -0.45
C SER A 9 -2.77 -1.45 -1.51
N VAL A 10 -2.86 -2.34 -2.51
CA VAL A 10 -1.89 -2.40 -3.62
C VAL A 10 -1.93 -1.12 -4.45
N ILE A 11 -3.13 -0.61 -4.77
CA ILE A 11 -3.29 0.64 -5.51
C ILE A 11 -2.70 1.83 -4.74
N ASN A 12 -2.88 1.89 -3.41
CA ASN A 12 -2.28 2.93 -2.59
C ASN A 12 -0.75 2.93 -2.71
N VAL A 13 -0.11 1.76 -2.61
CA VAL A 13 1.35 1.60 -2.76
C VAL A 13 1.83 2.07 -4.14
N ILE A 14 1.11 1.71 -5.21
CA ILE A 14 1.49 2.12 -6.57
C ILE A 14 1.40 3.65 -6.71
N ILE A 15 0.37 4.28 -6.16
CA ILE A 15 0.17 5.73 -6.21
C ILE A 15 1.25 6.46 -5.40
N THR A 16 1.58 6.00 -4.20
CA THR A 16 2.60 6.63 -3.33
C THR A 16 4.01 6.46 -3.89
N VAL A 17 4.39 5.27 -4.36
CA VAL A 17 5.70 5.01 -4.98
C VAL A 17 5.83 5.78 -6.29
N GLY A 18 4.78 5.75 -7.12
CA GLY A 18 4.73 6.52 -8.37
C GLY A 18 4.84 8.02 -8.13
N GLY A 19 4.12 8.54 -7.12
CA GLY A 19 4.17 9.94 -6.72
C GLY A 19 5.53 10.37 -6.19
N ALA A 20 6.17 9.56 -5.34
CA ALA A 20 7.51 9.82 -4.81
C ALA A 20 8.57 9.84 -5.93
N PHE A 21 8.46 8.90 -6.88
CA PHE A 21 9.34 8.86 -8.05
C PHE A 21 9.14 10.09 -8.95
N PHE A 22 7.89 10.42 -9.30
CA PHE A 22 7.58 11.59 -10.14
C PHE A 22 8.00 12.89 -9.47
N PHE A 23 7.80 13.00 -8.15
CA PHE A 23 8.22 14.14 -7.35
C PHE A 23 9.74 14.29 -7.36
N GLY A 24 10.50 13.20 -7.14
CA GLY A 24 11.95 13.27 -7.17
C GLY A 24 12.51 13.53 -8.58
N PHE A 25 11.87 13.03 -9.64
CA PHE A 25 12.24 13.33 -11.03
C PHE A 25 11.98 14.81 -11.40
N SER A 26 10.80 15.33 -11.05
CA SER A 26 10.42 16.72 -11.32
C SER A 26 11.20 17.71 -10.44
N GLY A 27 11.53 17.31 -9.20
CA GLY A 27 12.34 18.10 -8.27
C GLY A 27 13.75 18.40 -8.80
N VAL A 28 14.39 17.45 -9.49
CA VAL A 28 15.70 17.70 -10.13
C VAL A 28 15.61 18.66 -11.29
N GLN A 29 14.50 18.64 -12.04
CA GLN A 29 14.28 19.57 -13.14
C GLN A 29 14.21 21.02 -12.66
N TYR A 30 13.73 21.23 -11.43
CA TYR A 30 13.68 22.55 -10.78
C TYR A 30 15.02 22.96 -10.14
N ALA A 31 15.78 22.00 -9.59
CA ALA A 31 17.03 22.28 -8.88
C ALA A 31 18.23 22.63 -9.79
N TYR A 32 18.29 22.12 -11.02
CA TYR A 32 19.38 22.41 -11.96
C TYR A 32 18.87 22.70 -13.39
N PRO A 33 18.48 23.95 -13.69
CA PRO A 33 18.10 24.39 -15.04
C PRO A 33 19.30 24.57 -16.00
N GLN A 34 20.49 24.86 -15.48
CA GLN A 34 21.63 25.41 -16.25
C GLN A 34 22.79 24.45 -16.54
N LEU A 35 22.73 23.21 -16.07
CA LEU A 35 23.74 22.20 -16.41
C LEU A 35 23.01 21.02 -17.03
N HIS A 36 23.43 20.61 -18.22
CA HIS A 36 23.02 19.40 -18.95
C HIS A 36 23.29 18.14 -18.09
N LEU A 37 22.62 18.01 -16.95
CA LEU A 37 22.77 16.90 -16.04
C LEU A 37 21.95 15.76 -16.60
N ASP A 38 22.72 14.82 -17.11
CA ASP A 38 22.39 13.52 -17.65
C ASP A 38 21.12 12.93 -17.02
N ILE A 39 20.26 12.34 -17.86
CA ILE A 39 18.99 11.73 -17.47
C ILE A 39 19.16 10.78 -16.27
N ALA A 40 20.36 10.18 -16.16
CA ALA A 40 20.79 9.34 -15.05
C ALA A 40 20.67 10.01 -13.67
N THR A 41 21.06 11.28 -13.52
CA THR A 41 21.04 11.97 -12.22
C THR A 41 19.60 12.25 -11.77
N ARG A 42 18.73 12.64 -12.71
CA ARG A 42 17.29 12.82 -12.49
C ARG A 42 16.64 11.52 -12.04
N PHE A 43 17.04 10.42 -12.68
CA PHE A 43 16.55 9.09 -12.36
C PHE A 43 16.98 8.65 -10.95
N VAL A 44 18.25 8.83 -10.59
CA VAL A 44 18.78 8.43 -9.26
C VAL A 44 18.13 9.23 -8.13
N ILE A 45 17.98 10.55 -8.28
CA ILE A 45 17.32 11.38 -7.25
C ILE A 45 15.82 11.09 -7.15
N GLY A 46 15.16 10.68 -8.24
CA GLY A 46 13.80 10.13 -8.21
C GLY A 46 13.72 8.77 -7.52
N LEU A 47 14.72 7.93 -7.74
CA LEU A 47 14.75 6.54 -7.28
C LEU A 47 15.03 6.41 -5.78
N VAL A 48 15.82 7.29 -5.18
CA VAL A 48 16.12 7.29 -3.73
C VAL A 48 14.86 7.45 -2.85
N PRO A 49 14.03 8.51 -3.00
CA PRO A 49 12.79 8.63 -2.22
C PRO A 49 11.77 7.55 -2.61
N ALA A 50 11.72 7.16 -3.89
CA ALA A 50 10.82 6.09 -4.33
C ALA A 50 11.15 4.74 -3.67
N THR A 51 12.42 4.40 -3.49
CA THR A 51 12.83 3.16 -2.81
C THR A 51 12.51 3.17 -1.32
N ILE A 52 12.69 4.31 -0.63
CA ILE A 52 12.32 4.44 0.79
C ILE A 52 10.81 4.23 0.98
N VAL A 53 9.99 4.91 0.16
CA VAL A 53 8.53 4.76 0.20
C VAL A 53 8.13 3.34 -0.18
N PHE A 54 8.76 2.75 -1.20
CA PHE A 54 8.51 1.38 -1.63
C PHE A 54 8.78 0.38 -0.51
N PHE A 55 9.89 0.50 0.22
CA PHE A 55 10.17 -0.39 1.35
C PHE A 55 9.18 -0.21 2.51
N ALA A 56 8.80 1.04 2.83
CA ALA A 56 7.80 1.31 3.86
C ALA A 56 6.44 0.70 3.49
N ASP A 57 6.00 0.90 2.26
CA ASP A 57 4.70 0.44 1.77
C ASP A 57 4.65 -1.07 1.55
N LEU A 58 5.72 -1.68 1.01
CA LEU A 58 5.81 -3.14 0.86
C LEU A 58 5.84 -3.84 2.22
N TYR A 59 6.53 -3.27 3.21
CA TYR A 59 6.54 -3.80 4.57
C TYR A 59 5.13 -3.81 5.18
N PHE A 60 4.41 -2.68 5.09
CA PHE A 60 3.03 -2.61 5.56
C PHE A 60 2.09 -3.52 4.76
N LEU A 61 2.26 -3.63 3.44
CA LEU A 61 1.44 -4.49 2.58
C LEU A 61 1.59 -5.96 2.96
N ILE A 62 2.83 -6.46 3.05
CA ILE A 62 3.09 -7.87 3.42
C ILE A 62 2.59 -8.15 4.84
N LYS A 63 2.80 -7.20 5.78
CA LYS A 63 2.29 -7.29 7.14
C LYS A 63 0.76 -7.38 7.18
N ASN A 64 0.07 -6.55 6.40
CA ASN A 64 -1.39 -6.56 6.32
C ASN A 64 -1.91 -7.87 5.71
N MET A 65 -1.29 -8.38 4.65
CA MET A 65 -1.67 -9.66 4.04
C MET A 65 -1.50 -10.84 5.02
N ASN A 66 -0.36 -10.93 5.71
CA ASN A 66 -0.15 -11.97 6.71
C ASN A 66 -1.14 -11.90 7.89
N GLN A 67 -1.61 -10.69 8.23
CA GLN A 67 -2.62 -10.49 9.27
C GLN A 67 -4.03 -10.82 8.78
N ASP A 68 -4.31 -10.62 7.49
CA ASP A 68 -5.56 -11.04 6.84
C ASP A 68 -5.66 -12.57 6.75
N ASP A 69 -4.55 -13.27 6.52
CA ASP A 69 -4.50 -14.74 6.48
C ASP A 69 -4.69 -15.36 7.88
N MET A 70 -4.16 -14.71 8.92
CA MET A 70 -4.41 -15.08 10.33
C MET A 70 -5.86 -14.75 10.75
N CYS A 71 -6.45 -13.69 10.19
CA CYS A 71 -7.88 -13.35 10.31
C CYS A 71 -8.74 -14.05 9.24
N GLY A 72 -8.22 -15.08 8.56
CA GLY A 72 -9.02 -16.00 7.75
C GLY A 72 -9.61 -17.14 8.58
N ASN A 73 -9.02 -17.43 9.75
CA ASN A 73 -9.40 -18.56 10.60
C ASN A 73 -9.86 -18.21 12.03
N CYS A 74 -9.94 -16.93 12.40
CA CYS A 74 -10.56 -16.45 13.65
C CYS A 74 -10.94 -14.97 13.46
N SER A 75 -12.10 -14.40 13.81
CA SER A 75 -13.39 -14.86 14.32
C SER A 75 -14.32 -13.64 14.19
N LEU A 76 -15.45 -13.74 13.50
CA LEU A 76 -16.66 -13.09 13.99
C LEU A 76 -17.40 -14.19 14.76
N PRO A 77 -17.09 -14.44 16.04
CA PRO A 77 -17.94 -15.33 16.79
C PRO A 77 -19.25 -14.56 17.04
N ASN A 78 -20.37 -15.25 16.89
CA ASN A 78 -21.53 -15.01 17.74
C ASN A 78 -22.62 -14.02 17.29
N VAL A 79 -22.81 -13.70 16.01
CA VAL A 79 -24.12 -13.15 15.55
C VAL A 79 -25.03 -14.20 14.94
N LEU A 80 -24.44 -15.26 14.37
CA LEU A 80 -25.19 -16.37 13.77
C LEU A 80 -25.70 -17.36 14.84
N ASP A 81 -24.93 -17.59 15.91
CA ASP A 81 -25.27 -18.50 17.01
C ASP A 81 -26.41 -17.95 17.89
N PHE A 82 -26.38 -16.64 18.21
CA PHE A 82 -27.47 -15.97 18.93
C PHE A 82 -28.82 -16.02 18.20
N LYS A 83 -28.82 -16.01 16.86
CA LYS A 83 -30.05 -16.02 16.05
C LYS A 83 -30.66 -17.42 15.93
N GLU A 84 -29.83 -18.46 15.99
CA GLU A 84 -30.26 -19.86 16.10
C GLU A 84 -30.80 -20.18 17.50
N MET A 85 -30.16 -19.69 18.57
CA MET A 85 -30.65 -19.89 19.94
C MET A 85 -31.97 -19.17 20.24
N ALA A 86 -32.18 -17.96 19.69
CA ALA A 86 -33.43 -17.23 19.82
C ALA A 86 -34.61 -17.93 19.09
N LYS A 87 -34.34 -18.69 18.02
CA LYS A 87 -35.37 -19.39 17.26
C LYS A 87 -35.82 -20.72 17.89
N LYS A 88 -35.06 -21.23 18.87
CA LYS A 88 -35.37 -22.51 19.54
C LYS A 88 -36.21 -22.37 20.81
N ILE A 89 -36.57 -21.13 21.18
CA ILE A 89 -37.33 -20.79 22.39
C ILE A 89 -38.81 -20.47 22.08
N ASP A 90 -39.22 -20.53 20.80
CA ASP A 90 -40.63 -20.44 20.37
C ASP A 90 -41.10 -21.75 19.70
#